data_AF-A0A355B799-F1
#
_entry.id   AF-A0A355B799-F1
#
_cell.length_a   1.000
_cell.length_b   1.000
_cell.length_c   1.000
_cell.angle_alpha   90.00
_cell.angle_beta   90.00
_cell.angle_gamma   90.00
#
_symmetry.space_group_name_H-M   'P 1'
#
loop_
_entity.id
_entity.type
_entity.pdbx_description
1 polymer ?
#
loop_
_entity_poly.entity_id
_entity_poly.type
_entity_poly.pdbx_seq_one_letter_code
_entity_poly.pdbx_strand_id
1 'polypeptide(L)'
;MIAICLLPLSAVVFTALIQMDRLTAANDPILNRVILVIVLIGASAVLGGAWLAWAVAHSMDRPLRLLEGAMARLRAGDFSARVRVSATDEIGTLEEGFNLTAQRLAESYQALEERNRELAEALDRVEFLEKVKRGLARFVPDTVSRLVEENPDDPDLEKVAKDLTVMFLDIEGYTRVSEQLPREQLNEVIERYFSLFITDIHNENGDINETPGTAS
;
A
#
# COMPACT_ATOMS: atom_id res chain seq x y z
N MET A 1 -46.54 -7.48 -1.84
CA MET A 1 -46.67 -6.14 -1.24
C MET A 1 -47.70 -5.22 -1.93
N ILE A 2 -48.35 -5.63 -3.03
CA ILE A 2 -49.39 -4.84 -3.73
C ILE A 2 -50.78 -5.00 -3.05
N ALA A 3 -51.03 -6.14 -2.40
CA ALA A 3 -52.34 -6.48 -1.81
C ALA A 3 -52.76 -5.58 -0.62
N ILE A 4 -51.82 -5.05 0.17
CA ILE A 4 -52.13 -4.18 1.32
C ILE A 4 -52.58 -2.79 0.85
N CYS A 5 -52.21 -2.38 -0.37
CA CYS A 5 -52.56 -1.08 -0.94
C CYS A 5 -53.99 -1.03 -1.52
N LEU A 6 -54.60 -2.18 -1.85
CA LEU A 6 -55.94 -2.27 -2.44
C LEU A 6 -57.09 -2.29 -1.42
N LEU A 7 -56.80 -2.62 -0.16
CA LEU A 7 -57.81 -2.67 0.91
C LEU A 7 -58.61 -1.36 1.09
N PRO A 8 -57.98 -0.15 1.14
CA PRO A 8 -58.75 1.09 1.24
C PRO A 8 -59.55 1.38 -0.04
N LEU A 9 -59.02 0.99 -1.21
CA LEU A 9 -59.67 1.20 -2.50
C LEU A 9 -60.97 0.38 -2.61
N SER A 10 -60.91 -0.90 -2.21
CA SER A 10 -62.11 -1.75 -2.15
C SER A 10 -63.11 -1.27 -1.12
N ALA A 11 -62.67 -0.74 0.03
CA ALA A 11 -63.57 -0.24 1.06
C ALA A 11 -64.31 1.03 0.61
N VAL A 12 -63.64 1.96 -0.07
CA VAL A 12 -64.25 3.18 -0.65
C VAL A 12 -65.23 2.82 -1.76
N VAL A 13 -64.87 1.90 -2.66
CA VAL A 13 -65.77 1.44 -3.74
C VAL A 13 -66.98 0.70 -3.16
N PHE A 14 -66.78 -0.14 -2.14
CA PHE A 14 -67.84 -0.91 -1.50
C PHE A 14 -68.79 -0.02 -0.69
N THR A 15 -68.27 0.97 0.05
CA THR A 15 -69.12 1.97 0.71
C THR A 15 -69.85 2.84 -0.30
N ALA A 16 -69.20 3.25 -1.40
CA ALA A 16 -69.86 3.99 -2.48
C ALA A 16 -71.00 3.18 -3.14
N LEU A 17 -70.82 1.87 -3.38
CA LEU A 17 -71.84 0.97 -3.92
C LEU A 17 -73.02 0.79 -2.95
N ILE A 18 -72.75 0.57 -1.66
CA ILE A 18 -73.80 0.45 -0.62
C ILE A 18 -74.60 1.75 -0.51
N GLN A 19 -73.94 2.89 -0.62
CA GLN A 19 -74.58 4.20 -0.55
C GLN A 19 -75.44 4.48 -1.79
N MET A 20 -75.02 4.01 -2.98
CA MET A 20 -75.72 4.21 -4.25
C MET A 20 -77.08 3.48 -4.29
N ASP A 21 -77.16 2.28 -3.72
CA ASP A 21 -78.36 1.44 -3.74
C ASP A 21 -79.47 1.96 -2.81
N ARG A 22 -79.11 2.73 -1.76
CA ARG A 22 -80.08 3.29 -0.80
C ARG A 22 -80.65 4.66 -1.21
N LEU A 23 -80.08 5.32 -2.22
CA LEU A 23 -80.36 6.73 -2.54
C LEU A 23 -81.01 6.92 -3.91
N THR A 24 -81.00 5.90 -4.78
CA THR A 24 -81.88 5.83 -5.97
C THR A 24 -83.37 5.78 -5.63
N ALA A 25 -83.72 5.53 -4.35
CA ALA A 25 -85.10 5.54 -3.84
C ALA A 25 -85.66 6.94 -3.51
N ALA A 26 -84.82 7.99 -3.41
CA ALA A 26 -85.25 9.36 -3.13
C ALA A 26 -84.50 10.35 -4.02
N ASN A 27 -85.20 10.92 -5.01
CA ASN A 27 -84.63 11.75 -6.08
C ASN A 27 -84.31 13.19 -5.60
N ASP A 28 -83.64 13.33 -4.46
CA ASP A 28 -83.35 14.63 -3.84
C ASP A 28 -82.06 15.25 -4.42
N PRO A 29 -82.14 16.41 -5.09
CA PRO A 29 -81.00 17.02 -5.78
C PRO A 29 -79.88 17.48 -4.83
N ILE A 30 -80.19 17.68 -3.55
CA ILE A 30 -79.21 18.06 -2.52
C ILE A 30 -78.33 16.85 -2.15
N LEU A 31 -78.94 15.67 -2.01
CA LEU A 31 -78.27 14.45 -1.59
C LEU A 31 -77.24 13.99 -2.64
N ASN A 32 -77.59 14.07 -3.92
CA ASN A 32 -76.67 13.76 -5.04
C ASN A 32 -75.44 14.69 -5.08
N ARG A 33 -75.59 15.98 -4.76
CA ARG A 33 -74.45 16.91 -4.67
C ARG A 33 -73.51 16.55 -3.52
N VAL A 34 -74.06 16.19 -2.35
CA VAL A 34 -73.25 15.78 -1.19
C VAL A 34 -72.44 14.52 -1.49
N ILE A 35 -73.06 13.50 -2.10
CA ILE A 35 -72.37 12.25 -2.48
C ILE A 35 -71.25 12.54 -3.48
N LEU A 36 -71.50 13.37 -4.50
CA LEU A 36 -70.50 13.72 -5.50
C LEU A 36 -69.28 14.40 -4.87
N VAL A 37 -69.48 15.30 -3.91
CA VAL A 37 -68.38 15.95 -3.18
C VAL A 37 -67.57 14.92 -2.38
N ILE A 38 -68.22 14.00 -1.67
CA ILE A 38 -67.54 12.95 -0.89
C ILE A 38 -66.72 12.02 -1.81
N VAL A 39 -67.29 11.60 -2.94
CA VAL A 39 -66.60 10.75 -3.92
C VAL A 39 -65.39 11.47 -4.52
N LEU A 40 -65.51 12.76 -4.85
CA LEU A 40 -64.39 13.55 -5.38
C LEU A 40 -63.26 13.71 -4.35
N ILE A 41 -63.58 13.91 -3.07
CA ILE A 41 -62.58 13.99 -1.99
C ILE A 41 -61.89 12.64 -1.80
N GLY A 42 -62.65 11.54 -1.79
CA GLY A 42 -62.09 10.19 -1.69
C GLY A 42 -61.18 9.87 -2.87
N ALA A 43 -61.61 10.20 -4.10
CA ALA A 43 -60.83 9.99 -5.31
C ALA A 43 -59.54 10.83 -5.31
N SER A 44 -59.60 12.10 -4.90
CA SER A 44 -58.42 12.96 -4.85
C SER A 44 -57.40 12.50 -3.81
N ALA A 45 -57.86 12.01 -2.65
CA ALA A 45 -56.98 11.44 -1.63
C ALA A 45 -56.26 10.18 -2.13
N VAL A 46 -56.97 9.28 -2.83
CA VAL A 46 -56.39 8.07 -3.43
C VAL A 46 -55.37 8.42 -4.50
N LEU A 47 -55.73 9.32 -5.43
CA LEU A 47 -54.84 9.74 -6.51
C LEU A 47 -53.59 10.46 -5.96
N GLY A 48 -53.78 11.35 -4.97
CA GLY A 48 -52.68 12.06 -4.30
C GLY A 48 -51.74 11.10 -3.57
N GLY A 49 -52.27 10.11 -2.87
CA GLY A 49 -51.48 9.07 -2.20
C GLY A 49 -50.69 8.21 -3.20
N ALA A 50 -51.33 7.81 -4.30
CA ALA A 50 -50.65 7.05 -5.36
C ALA A 50 -49.54 7.86 -6.03
N TRP A 51 -49.78 9.15 -6.30
CA TRP A 51 -48.79 10.05 -6.86
C TRP A 51 -47.60 10.25 -5.91
N LEU A 52 -47.85 10.49 -4.61
CA LEU A 52 -46.81 10.66 -3.61
C LEU A 52 -45.96 9.38 -3.46
N ALA A 53 -46.60 8.21 -3.40
CA ALA A 53 -45.91 6.93 -3.32
C ALA A 53 -45.03 6.68 -4.56
N TRP A 54 -45.54 6.99 -5.75
CA TRP A 54 -44.76 6.89 -6.99
C TRP A 54 -43.58 7.86 -7.00
N ALA A 55 -43.78 9.11 -6.57
CA ALA A 55 -42.73 10.13 -6.50
C ALA A 55 -41.57 9.72 -5.57
N VAL A 56 -41.89 9.22 -4.37
CA VAL A 56 -40.89 8.71 -3.42
C VAL A 56 -40.18 7.47 -3.95
N ALA A 57 -40.91 6.53 -4.56
CA ALA A 57 -40.29 5.34 -5.14
C ALA A 57 -39.29 5.69 -6.25
N HIS A 58 -39.60 6.69 -7.08
CA HIS A 58 -38.72 7.14 -8.16
C HIS A 58 -37.56 8.03 -7.71
N SER A 59 -37.67 8.74 -6.58
CA SER A 59 -36.58 9.60 -6.10
C SER A 59 -35.35 8.81 -5.65
N MET A 60 -35.53 7.56 -5.20
CA MET A 60 -34.45 6.72 -4.64
C MET A 60 -33.71 5.86 -5.68
N ASP A 61 -34.39 5.43 -6.76
CA ASP A 61 -33.87 4.44 -7.71
C ASP A 61 -32.68 4.96 -8.54
N ARG A 62 -32.63 6.26 -8.83
CA ARG A 62 -31.53 6.86 -9.61
C ARG A 62 -30.25 7.04 -8.79
N PRO A 63 -30.26 7.68 -7.60
CA PRO A 63 -29.07 7.81 -6.76
C PRO A 63 -28.44 6.45 -6.41
N LEU A 64 -29.24 5.44 -6.07
CA LEU A 64 -28.75 4.13 -5.68
C LEU A 64 -27.98 3.43 -6.81
N ARG A 65 -28.48 3.46 -8.05
CA ARG A 65 -27.77 2.88 -9.20
C ARG A 65 -26.47 3.61 -9.54
N LEU A 66 -26.45 4.94 -9.37
CA LEU A 66 -25.22 5.72 -9.56
C LEU A 66 -24.18 5.35 -8.51
N LEU A 67 -24.60 5.19 -7.25
CA LEU A 67 -23.74 4.79 -6.16
C LEU A 67 -23.22 3.36 -6.34
N GLU A 68 -24.07 2.43 -6.78
CA GLU A 68 -23.67 1.06 -7.12
C GLU A 68 -22.59 1.03 -8.22
N GLY A 69 -22.80 1.80 -9.29
CA GLY A 69 -21.80 1.91 -10.36
C GLY A 69 -20.49 2.55 -9.91
N ALA A 70 -20.55 3.58 -9.07
CA ALA A 70 -19.36 4.20 -8.50
C ALA A 70 -18.63 3.27 -7.53
N MET A 71 -19.35 2.50 -6.72
CA MET A 71 -18.80 1.46 -5.87
C MET A 71 -18.12 0.35 -6.68
N ALA A 72 -18.70 -0.07 -7.79
CA ALA A 72 -18.08 -1.06 -8.68
C ALA A 72 -16.75 -0.55 -9.25
N ARG A 73 -16.69 0.71 -9.67
CA ARG A 73 -15.45 1.37 -10.13
C ARG A 73 -14.41 1.46 -9.01
N LEU A 74 -14.83 1.88 -7.81
CA LEU A 74 -13.94 1.96 -6.65
C LEU A 74 -13.35 0.59 -6.30
N ARG A 75 -14.16 -0.47 -6.35
CA ARG A 75 -13.72 -1.86 -6.13
C ARG A 75 -12.79 -2.38 -7.22
N ALA A 76 -12.89 -1.85 -8.44
CA ALA A 76 -11.98 -2.15 -9.54
C ALA A 76 -10.64 -1.40 -9.45
N GLY A 77 -10.43 -0.56 -8.42
CA GLY A 77 -9.20 0.20 -8.20
C GLY A 77 -9.25 1.64 -8.71
N ASP A 78 -10.40 2.11 -9.22
CA ASP A 78 -10.57 3.53 -9.60
C ASP A 78 -10.93 4.37 -8.37
N PHE A 79 -9.91 4.80 -7.62
CA PHE A 79 -10.07 5.65 -6.43
C PHE A 79 -10.45 7.11 -6.76
N SER A 80 -10.50 7.46 -8.05
CA SER A 80 -10.98 8.77 -8.52
C SER A 80 -12.51 8.83 -8.67
N ALA A 81 -13.19 7.67 -8.57
CA ALA A 81 -14.65 7.60 -8.69
C ALA A 81 -15.34 8.51 -7.66
N ARG A 82 -16.28 9.34 -8.13
CA ARG A 82 -17.09 10.24 -7.31
C ARG A 82 -18.55 10.18 -7.75
N VAL A 83 -19.45 10.42 -6.81
CA VAL A 83 -20.88 10.57 -7.07
C VAL A 83 -21.29 12.01 -6.78
N ARG A 84 -22.12 12.60 -7.63
CA ARG A 84 -22.67 13.94 -7.38
C ARG A 84 -23.75 13.82 -6.30
N VAL A 85 -23.57 14.55 -5.21
CA VAL A 85 -24.59 14.66 -4.15
C VAL A 85 -25.83 15.29 -4.76
N SER A 86 -26.91 14.52 -4.81
CA SER A 86 -28.15 14.87 -5.52
C SER A 86 -29.36 14.90 -4.60
N ALA A 87 -29.30 14.17 -3.49
CA ALA A 87 -30.35 14.14 -2.48
C ALA A 87 -29.97 14.97 -1.24
N THR A 88 -30.98 15.49 -0.54
CA THR A 88 -30.81 16.25 0.72
C THR A 88 -31.27 15.45 1.94
N ASP A 89 -31.56 14.17 1.76
CA ASP A 89 -31.99 13.21 2.76
C ASP A 89 -30.82 12.27 3.14
N GLU A 90 -31.14 11.14 3.77
CA GLU A 90 -30.15 10.13 4.16
C GLU A 90 -29.35 9.57 2.97
N ILE A 91 -29.91 9.61 1.75
CA ILE A 91 -29.20 9.19 0.54
C ILE A 91 -28.08 10.19 0.21
N GLY A 92 -28.33 11.48 0.38
CA GLY A 92 -27.32 12.52 0.20
C GLY A 92 -26.14 12.34 1.16
N THR A 93 -26.42 12.03 2.42
CA THR A 93 -25.38 11.72 3.41
C THR A 93 -24.57 10.48 3.01
N LEU A 94 -25.20 9.47 2.42
CA LEU A 94 -24.50 8.28 1.91
C LEU A 94 -23.61 8.61 0.69
N GLU A 95 -24.08 9.45 -0.24
CA GLU A 95 -23.29 9.95 -1.37
C GLU A 95 -22.04 10.72 -0.90
N GLU A 96 -22.19 11.58 0.12
CA GLU A 96 -21.08 12.28 0.77
C GLU A 96 -20.10 11.32 1.44
N GLY A 97 -20.62 10.37 2.22
CA GLY A 97 -19.81 9.35 2.90
C GLY A 97 -19.00 8.52 1.91
N PHE A 98 -19.59 8.11 0.80
CA PHE A 98 -18.88 7.41 -0.28
C PHE A 98 -17.73 8.25 -0.84
N ASN A 99 -17.98 9.53 -1.16
CA ASN A 99 -16.94 10.41 -1.69
C ASN A 99 -15.77 10.57 -0.71
N LEU A 100 -16.06 10.70 0.59
CA LEU A 100 -15.03 10.76 1.63
C LEU A 100 -14.21 9.47 1.69
N THR A 101 -14.85 8.30 1.65
CA THR A 101 -14.14 7.01 1.64
C THR A 101 -13.28 6.86 0.39
N ALA A 102 -13.80 7.21 -0.78
CA ALA A 102 -13.07 7.16 -2.03
C ALA A 102 -11.84 8.10 -2.01
N GLN A 103 -11.98 9.28 -1.42
CA GLN A 103 -10.87 10.22 -1.22
C GLN A 103 -9.79 9.64 -0.29
N ARG A 104 -10.16 9.15 0.89
CA ARG A 104 -9.20 8.57 1.85
C ARG A 104 -8.44 7.39 1.27
N LEU A 105 -9.12 6.57 0.46
CA LEU A 105 -8.49 5.44 -0.20
C LEU A 105 -7.49 5.91 -1.25
N ALA A 106 -7.83 6.92 -2.06
CA ALA A 106 -6.90 7.53 -3.01
C ALA A 106 -5.65 8.08 -2.33
N GLU A 107 -5.82 8.84 -1.24
CA GLU A 107 -4.71 9.40 -0.45
C GLU A 107 -3.83 8.29 0.14
N SER A 108 -4.43 7.23 0.69
CA SER A 108 -3.69 6.10 1.24
C SER A 108 -2.88 5.34 0.18
N TYR A 109 -3.43 5.18 -1.02
CA TYR A 109 -2.71 4.52 -2.12
C TYR A 109 -1.54 5.36 -2.61
N GLN A 110 -1.72 6.68 -2.73
CA GLN A 110 -0.63 7.59 -3.09
C GLN A 110 0.49 7.56 -2.06
N ALA A 111 0.16 7.59 -0.76
CA ALA A 111 1.15 7.48 0.31
C ALA A 111 1.90 6.14 0.28
N LEU A 112 1.20 5.03 -0.02
CA LEU A 112 1.84 3.72 -0.16
C LEU A 112 2.81 3.68 -1.34
N GLU A 113 2.43 4.28 -2.47
CA GLU A 113 3.28 4.36 -3.66
C GLU A 113 4.54 5.21 -3.41
N GLU A 114 4.39 6.32 -2.70
CA GLU A 114 5.51 7.17 -2.26
C GLU A 114 6.46 6.40 -1.32
N ARG A 115 5.94 5.69 -0.32
CA ARG A 115 6.75 4.86 0.57
C ARG A 115 7.46 3.72 -0.15
N ASN A 116 6.79 3.07 -1.10
CA ASN A 116 7.42 2.02 -1.91
C ASN A 116 8.56 2.59 -2.76
N ARG A 117 8.42 3.81 -3.28
CA ARG A 117 9.47 4.50 -4.00
C ARG A 117 10.66 4.83 -3.10
N GLU A 118 10.40 5.39 -1.92
CA GLU A 118 11.45 5.66 -0.93
C GLU A 118 12.20 4.39 -0.53
N LEU A 119 11.47 3.27 -0.31
CA LEU A 119 12.08 1.98 0.00
C LEU A 119 12.96 1.47 -1.15
N ALA A 120 12.50 1.57 -2.39
CA ALA A 120 13.28 1.18 -3.56
C ALA A 120 14.58 2.00 -3.65
N GLU A 121 14.51 3.32 -3.47
CA GLU A 121 15.68 4.20 -3.46
C GLU A 121 16.63 3.89 -2.30
N ALA A 122 16.10 3.54 -1.13
CA ALA A 122 16.90 3.14 0.03
C ALA A 122 17.63 1.80 -0.23
N LEU A 123 16.97 0.83 -0.85
CA LEU A 123 17.57 -0.45 -1.24
C LEU A 123 18.71 -0.25 -2.24
N ASP A 124 18.50 0.57 -3.27
CA ASP A 124 19.55 0.90 -4.25
C ASP A 124 20.77 1.54 -3.57
N ARG A 125 20.54 2.40 -2.57
CA ARG A 125 21.62 3.03 -1.79
C ARG A 125 22.39 2.01 -0.95
N VAL A 126 21.71 1.06 -0.32
CA VAL A 126 22.36 -0.02 0.43
C VAL A 126 23.18 -0.90 -0.51
N GLU A 127 22.64 -1.28 -1.68
CA GLU A 127 23.39 -2.07 -2.66
C GLU A 127 24.65 -1.34 -3.14
N PHE A 128 24.55 -0.04 -3.39
CA PHE A 128 25.71 0.78 -3.74
C PHE A 128 26.77 0.78 -2.62
N LEU A 129 26.35 0.98 -1.37
CA LEU A 129 27.26 0.96 -0.22
C LEU A 129 27.93 -0.41 -0.05
N GLU A 130 27.21 -1.51 -0.25
CA GLU A 130 27.81 -2.85 -0.22
C GLU A 130 28.86 -3.04 -1.33
N LYS A 131 28.58 -2.56 -2.56
CA LYS A 131 29.55 -2.60 -3.65
C LYS A 131 30.82 -1.82 -3.31
N VAL A 132 30.67 -0.63 -2.71
CA VAL A 132 31.81 0.17 -2.24
C VAL A 132 32.56 -0.54 -1.12
N LYS A 133 31.88 -1.05 -0.09
CA LYS A 133 32.48 -1.81 1.02
C LYS A 133 33.30 -2.99 0.50
N ARG A 134 32.73 -3.79 -0.42
CA ARG A 134 33.42 -4.94 -1.05
C ARG A 134 34.61 -4.50 -1.91
N GLY A 135 34.48 -3.36 -2.58
CA GLY A 135 35.58 -2.74 -3.32
C GLY A 135 36.76 -2.37 -2.42
N LEU A 136 36.47 -1.78 -1.25
CA LEU A 136 37.45 -1.34 -0.27
C LEU A 136 38.06 -2.46 0.57
N ALA A 137 37.32 -3.55 0.83
CA ALA A 137 37.77 -4.66 1.66
C ALA A 137 39.13 -5.24 1.21
N ARG A 138 39.44 -5.23 -0.09
CA ARG A 138 40.74 -5.68 -0.62
C ARG A 138 41.94 -4.82 -0.18
N PHE A 139 41.69 -3.62 0.33
CA PHE A 139 42.69 -2.63 0.73
C PHE A 139 42.73 -2.43 2.25
N VAL A 140 41.86 -3.09 3.01
CA VAL A 140 41.79 -2.99 4.47
C VAL A 140 42.41 -4.26 5.05
N PRO A 141 43.51 -4.17 5.83
CA PRO A 141 44.10 -5.34 6.49
C PRO A 141 43.06 -6.06 7.37
N ASP A 142 43.15 -7.39 7.46
CA ASP A 142 42.21 -8.23 8.23
C ASP A 142 42.14 -7.82 9.71
N THR A 143 43.23 -7.31 10.27
CA THR A 143 43.29 -6.77 11.63
C THR A 143 42.35 -5.56 11.81
N VAL A 144 42.27 -4.66 10.83
CA VAL A 144 41.35 -3.51 10.88
C VAL A 144 39.91 -3.95 10.66
N SER A 145 39.66 -4.90 9.75
CA SER A 145 38.32 -5.45 9.52
C SER A 145 37.75 -6.11 10.78
N ARG A 146 38.56 -6.87 11.53
CA ARG A 146 38.16 -7.47 12.81
C ARG A 146 37.79 -6.42 13.86
N LEU A 147 38.58 -5.36 14.00
CA LEU A 147 38.30 -4.27 14.95
C LEU A 147 36.99 -3.53 14.62
N VAL A 148 36.68 -3.36 13.33
CA VAL A 148 35.43 -2.73 12.88
C VAL A 148 34.21 -3.65 13.06
N GLU A 149 34.38 -4.97 12.97
CA GLU A 149 33.30 -5.93 13.24
C GLU A 149 32.98 -6.04 14.74
N GLU A 150 33.98 -5.92 15.62
CA GLU A 150 33.79 -5.95 17.08
C GLU A 150 33.04 -4.71 17.61
N ASN A 151 33.31 -3.52 17.05
CA ASN A 151 32.56 -2.31 17.37
C ASN A 151 32.36 -1.40 16.13
N PRO A 152 31.24 -1.54 15.40
CA PRO A 152 31.02 -0.81 14.15
C PRO A 152 30.81 0.70 14.32
N ASP A 153 30.24 1.12 15.45
CA ASP A 153 29.87 2.52 15.68
C ASP A 153 31.04 3.36 16.19
N ASP A 154 32.01 2.73 16.86
CA ASP A 154 33.23 3.37 17.37
C ASP A 154 34.38 2.35 17.43
N PRO A 155 34.99 2.01 16.27
CA PRO A 155 36.10 1.09 16.24
C PRO A 155 37.31 1.72 16.95
N ASP A 156 37.81 1.04 17.99
CA ASP A 156 38.99 1.48 18.73
C ASP A 156 40.25 1.33 17.86
N LEU A 157 40.56 2.40 17.13
CA LEU A 157 41.70 2.52 16.24
C LEU A 157 42.84 3.31 16.89
N GLU A 158 42.83 3.46 18.21
CA GLU A 158 43.91 4.16 18.91
C GLU A 158 45.25 3.45 18.70
N LYS A 159 46.30 4.25 18.50
CA LYS A 159 47.67 3.72 18.39
C LYS A 159 48.14 3.29 19.76
N VAL A 160 47.97 2.01 20.07
CA VAL A 160 48.48 1.42 21.31
C VAL A 160 49.93 1.01 21.11
N ALA A 161 50.81 1.46 22.02
CA ALA A 161 52.15 0.94 22.12
C ALA A 161 52.09 -0.54 22.55
N LYS A 162 52.51 -1.44 21.67
CA LYS A 162 52.60 -2.88 21.94
C LYS A 162 54.04 -3.34 21.79
N ASP A 163 54.47 -4.20 22.71
CA ASP A 163 55.72 -4.93 22.56
C ASP A 163 55.52 -6.04 21.53
N LEU A 164 56.16 -5.90 20.38
CA LEU A 164 56.03 -6.80 19.24
C LEU A 164 57.34 -7.51 18.99
N THR A 165 57.26 -8.81 18.72
CA THR A 165 58.39 -9.55 18.16
C THR A 165 58.32 -9.42 16.65
N VAL A 166 59.27 -8.70 16.06
CA VAL A 166 59.35 -8.53 14.60
C VAL A 166 60.26 -9.61 14.04
N MET A 167 59.73 -10.44 13.14
CA MET A 167 60.49 -11.46 12.42
C MET A 167 60.74 -10.97 10.99
N PHE A 168 62.00 -10.84 10.61
CA PHE A 168 62.40 -10.57 9.23
C PHE A 168 62.76 -11.89 8.56
N LEU A 169 62.12 -12.18 7.43
CA LEU A 169 62.42 -13.31 6.56
C LEU A 169 62.99 -12.78 5.25
N ASP A 170 64.13 -13.32 4.85
CA ASP A 170 64.74 -13.05 3.55
C ASP A 170 65.10 -14.39 2.87
N ILE A 171 65.11 -14.39 1.54
CA ILE A 171 65.49 -15.55 0.74
C ILE A 171 66.98 -15.43 0.44
N GLU A 172 67.78 -16.32 1.03
CA GLU A 172 69.23 -16.35 0.79
C GLU A 172 69.52 -16.56 -0.71
N GLY A 173 70.23 -15.61 -1.32
CA GLY A 173 70.62 -15.69 -2.73
C GLY A 173 69.50 -15.42 -3.74
N TYR A 174 68.42 -14.75 -3.32
CA TYR A 174 67.30 -14.33 -4.17
C TYR A 174 67.73 -13.78 -5.54
N THR A 175 68.72 -12.87 -5.56
CA THR A 175 69.24 -12.24 -6.79
C THR A 175 69.74 -13.26 -7.82
N ARG A 176 70.41 -14.32 -7.37
CA ARG A 176 70.93 -15.36 -8.27
C ARG A 176 69.80 -16.20 -8.87
N VAL A 177 68.78 -16.47 -8.07
CA VAL A 177 67.62 -17.28 -8.47
C VAL A 177 66.73 -16.50 -9.44
N SER A 178 66.56 -15.19 -9.21
CA SER A 178 65.77 -14.32 -10.09
C SER A 178 66.42 -14.03 -11.44
N GLU A 179 67.75 -14.09 -11.53
CA GLU A 179 68.50 -13.97 -12.79
C GLU A 179 68.46 -15.27 -13.64
N GLN A 180 68.20 -16.42 -13.02
CA GLN A 180 68.29 -17.73 -13.68
C GLN A 180 66.93 -18.35 -14.03
N LEU A 181 65.86 -17.94 -13.36
CA LEU A 181 64.52 -18.49 -13.56
C LEU A 181 63.59 -17.54 -14.35
N PRO A 182 62.73 -18.07 -15.23
CA PRO A 182 61.61 -17.32 -15.80
C PRO A 182 60.66 -16.80 -14.71
N ARG A 183 60.02 -15.65 -14.95
CA ARG A 183 59.13 -14.98 -13.97
C ARG A 183 58.04 -15.88 -13.41
N GLU A 184 57.40 -16.72 -14.23
CA GLU A 184 56.36 -17.63 -13.74
C GLU A 184 56.90 -18.67 -12.75
N GLN A 185 58.08 -19.25 -13.02
CA GLN A 185 58.69 -20.26 -12.14
C GLN A 185 59.28 -19.64 -10.87
N LEU A 186 59.81 -18.42 -10.98
CA LEU A 186 60.29 -17.67 -9.81
C LEU A 186 59.14 -17.37 -8.85
N ASN A 187 58.00 -16.89 -9.36
CA ASN A 187 56.82 -16.63 -8.54
C ASN A 187 56.30 -17.91 -7.88
N GLU A 188 56.29 -19.04 -8.58
CA GLU A 188 55.84 -20.32 -8.01
C GLU A 188 56.74 -20.79 -6.84
N VAL A 189 58.06 -20.62 -6.96
CA VAL A 189 59.02 -20.94 -5.89
C VAL A 189 58.85 -20.00 -4.70
N ILE A 190 58.70 -18.70 -4.97
CA ILE A 190 58.46 -17.67 -3.96
C ILE A 190 57.16 -17.96 -3.20
N GLU A 191 56.04 -18.12 -3.91
CA GLU A 191 54.72 -18.39 -3.33
C GLU A 191 54.75 -19.66 -2.48
N ARG A 192 55.42 -20.72 -2.94
CA ARG A 192 55.53 -21.99 -2.21
C ARG A 192 56.40 -21.87 -0.95
N TYR A 193 57.51 -21.13 -1.02
CA TYR A 193 58.38 -20.88 0.13
C TYR A 193 57.66 -20.04 1.20
N PHE A 194 57.05 -18.93 0.80
CA PHE A 194 56.33 -18.05 1.72
C PHE A 194 55.07 -18.69 2.30
N SER A 195 54.33 -19.50 1.52
CA SER A 195 53.11 -20.17 2.02
C SER A 195 53.34 -21.05 3.25
N LEU A 196 54.51 -21.67 3.38
CA LEU A 196 54.88 -22.46 4.57
C LEU A 196 54.91 -21.60 5.82
N PHE A 197 55.52 -20.42 5.76
CA PHE A 197 55.62 -19.50 6.90
C PHE A 197 54.32 -18.74 7.16
N ILE A 198 53.62 -18.31 6.10
CA ILE A 198 52.35 -17.58 6.22
C ILE A 198 51.31 -18.40 6.99
N THR A 199 51.23 -19.70 6.70
CA THR A 199 50.27 -20.60 7.36
C THR A 199 50.53 -20.71 8.86
N ASP A 200 51.81 -20.87 9.26
CA ASP A 200 52.19 -20.98 10.66
C ASP A 200 51.99 -19.65 11.42
N ILE A 201 52.30 -18.51 10.78
CA ILE A 201 52.12 -17.17 11.37
C ILE A 201 50.62 -16.88 11.63
N HIS A 202 49.74 -17.19 10.67
CA HIS A 202 48.30 -16.99 10.86
C HIS A 202 47.70 -17.91 11.94
N ASN A 203 48.15 -19.16 12.05
CA ASN A 203 47.68 -20.08 13.09
C ASN A 203 48.03 -19.61 14.51
N GLU A 204 49.13 -18.86 14.66
CA GLU A 204 49.59 -18.28 15.92
C GLU A 204 49.08 -16.84 16.14
N ASN A 205 48.06 -16.39 15.38
CA ASN A 205 47.50 -15.03 15.42
C ASN A 205 48.50 -13.90 15.10
N GLY A 206 49.60 -14.21 14.40
CA GLY A 206 50.55 -13.22 13.90
C GLY A 206 49.98 -12.43 12.71
N ASP A 207 50.40 -11.17 12.57
CA ASP A 207 50.02 -10.30 11.46
C ASP A 207 51.20 -10.11 10.49
N ILE A 208 50.92 -10.12 9.19
CA ILE A 208 51.93 -10.04 8.14
C ILE A 208 51.82 -8.68 7.50
N ASN A 209 52.88 -7.89 7.61
CA ASN A 209 52.95 -6.58 6.99
C ASN A 209 54.04 -6.59 5.92
N GLU A 210 53.64 -6.42 4.66
CA GLU A 210 54.59 -6.23 3.58
C GLU A 210 55.06 -4.78 3.58
N THR A 211 56.28 -4.54 4.09
CA THR A 211 57.00 -3.33 3.73
C THR A 211 57.63 -3.55 2.36
N PRO A 212 57.28 -2.77 1.32
CA PRO A 212 58.01 -2.80 0.06
C PRO A 212 59.48 -2.52 0.40
N GLY A 213 60.34 -3.49 0.12
CA GLY A 213 61.77 -3.35 0.29
C GLY A 213 62.30 -2.23 -0.60
N THR A 214 62.38 -1.02 -0.06
CA THR A 214 63.39 -0.04 -0.41
C THR A 214 64.27 0.17 0.81
N ALA A 215 65.00 -0.87 1.19
CA ALA A 215 66.23 -0.68 1.94
C ALA A 215 67.33 -0.42 0.90
N SER A 216 67.65 0.87 0.73
CA SER A 216 68.84 1.47 0.08
C SER A 216 69.19 1.04 -1.35
#